data_AF-A0A7J6W857-F1
#
_entry.id   AF-A0A7J6W857-F1
#
_cell.length_a   1.000
_cell.length_b   1.000
_cell.length_c   1.000
_cell.angle_alpha   90.00
_cell.angle_beta   90.00
_cell.angle_gamma   90.00
#
_symmetry.space_group_name_H-M   'P 1'
#
loop_
_entity.id
_entity.type
_entity.pdbx_description
1 polymer ?
#
loop_
_entity_poly.entity_id
_entity_poly.type
_entity_poly.pdbx_seq_one_letter_code
_entity_poly.pdbx_strand_id
1 'polypeptide(L)' 'DGELFNQEGHPKTPFPDSWKGKHGLYSVGFTGRGLLGISMDAEKVAEHILLQWNSETKHLRMEL' A
#
# COMPACT_ATOMS: atom_id res chain seq x y z
N ASP A 1 14.85 -7.18 -9.78
CA ASP A 1 14.66 -6.41 -8.53
C ASP A 1 13.20 -6.38 -8.13
N GLY A 2 12.88 -6.78 -6.89
CA GLY A 2 11.55 -6.58 -6.31
C GLY A 2 11.35 -5.10 -5.99
N GLU A 3 10.15 -4.55 -6.22
CA GLU A 3 9.90 -3.12 -6.03
C GLU A 3 9.86 -2.67 -4.57
N LEU A 4 9.40 -3.54 -3.67
CA LEU A 4 9.13 -3.19 -2.28
C LEU A 4 10.27 -3.51 -1.32
N PHE A 5 11.05 -4.57 -1.58
CA PHE A 5 12.03 -5.10 -0.64
C PHE A 5 13.46 -5.07 -1.21
N ASN A 6 14.43 -4.77 -0.35
CA ASN A 6 15.84 -4.91 -0.64
C ASN A 6 16.25 -6.41 -0.64
N GLN A 7 17.52 -6.70 -0.91
CA GLN A 7 18.00 -8.09 -0.96
C GLN A 7 17.96 -8.82 0.40
N GLU A 8 17.83 -8.07 1.49
CA GLU A 8 17.73 -8.59 2.86
C GLU A 8 16.25 -8.79 3.29
N GLY A 9 15.29 -8.47 2.43
CA GLY A 9 13.86 -8.58 2.73
C GLY A 9 13.27 -7.38 3.49
N HIS A 10 14.03 -6.30 3.68
CA HIS A 10 13.55 -5.07 4.31
C HIS A 10 12.88 -4.14 3.30
N PRO A 11 11.84 -3.37 3.70
CA PRO A 11 11.26 -2.35 2.84
C PRO A 11 12.31 -1.37 2.33
N LYS A 12 12.29 -1.08 1.02
CA LYS A 12 13.17 -0.08 0.40
C LYS A 12 12.80 1.35 0.81
N THR A 13 11.51 1.59 0.99
CA THR A 13 10.97 2.86 1.47
C THR A 13 10.85 2.80 3.00
N PRO A 14 11.28 3.82 3.74
CA PRO A 14 11.12 3.84 5.18
C PRO A 14 9.64 3.94 5.58
N PHE A 15 9.34 3.49 6.81
CA PHE A 15 8.05 3.79 7.44
C PHE A 15 7.84 5.32 7.50
N PRO A 16 6.61 5.82 7.22
CA PRO A 16 5.37 5.06 7.13
C PRO A 16 4.91 4.74 5.71
N ASP A 17 5.77 4.81 4.71
CA ASP A 17 5.38 4.72 3.28
C ASP A 17 5.89 3.45 2.58
N SER A 18 6.34 2.48 3.37
CA SER A 18 6.78 1.15 2.93
C SER A 18 5.70 0.26 2.31
N TRP A 19 4.42 0.62 2.45
CA TRP A 19 3.28 -0.25 2.18
C TRP A 19 2.83 -0.29 0.70
N LYS A 20 3.24 0.69 -0.14
CA LYS A 20 2.72 0.83 -1.52
C LYS A 20 3.76 0.50 -2.60
N GLY A 21 3.46 -0.49 -3.43
CA GLY A 21 4.20 -0.83 -4.65
C GLY A 21 3.47 -0.34 -5.91
N LYS A 22 3.94 -0.73 -7.10
CA LYS A 22 3.23 -0.41 -8.35
C LYS A 22 2.18 -1.46 -8.69
N HIS A 23 1.28 -1.11 -9.61
CA HIS A 23 0.28 -2.01 -10.17
C HIS A 23 -0.61 -2.72 -9.14
N GLY A 24 -0.99 -2.02 -8.06
CA GLY A 24 -1.84 -2.57 -7.01
C GLY A 24 -1.14 -3.57 -6.07
N LEU A 25 0.19 -3.68 -6.13
CA LEU A 25 0.96 -4.45 -5.16
C LEU A 25 1.11 -3.66 -3.85
N TYR A 26 0.86 -4.32 -2.72
CA TYR A 26 1.00 -3.74 -1.38
C TYR A 26 1.82 -4.65 -0.48
N SER A 27 2.44 -4.07 0.56
CA SER A 27 3.04 -4.81 1.67
C SER A 27 2.43 -4.37 3.00
N VAL A 28 2.28 -5.32 3.93
CA VAL A 28 1.72 -5.07 5.25
C VAL A 28 2.58 -5.79 6.30
N GLY A 29 3.01 -5.08 7.33
CA GLY A 29 3.69 -5.68 8.49
C GLY A 29 5.19 -5.86 8.34
N PHE A 30 5.79 -5.37 7.26
CA PHE A 30 7.23 -5.49 7.00
C PHE A 30 8.06 -4.36 7.64
N THR A 31 7.42 -3.46 8.39
CA THR A 31 8.06 -2.31 9.04
C THR A 31 8.82 -2.66 10.33
N GLY A 32 8.64 -3.88 10.85
CA GLY A 32 9.26 -4.32 12.11
C GLY A 32 8.75 -3.60 13.37
N ARG A 33 7.58 -2.95 13.29
CA ARG A 33 7.01 -2.13 14.39
C ARG A 33 5.96 -2.87 15.24
N GLY A 34 5.95 -4.21 15.18
CA GLY A 34 4.98 -5.04 15.91
C GLY A 34 3.53 -4.87 15.44
N LEU A 35 2.58 -5.29 16.28
CA LEU A 35 1.14 -5.31 15.94
C LEU A 35 0.59 -3.95 15.52
N LEU A 36 1.02 -2.86 16.18
CA LEU A 36 0.61 -1.50 15.83
C LEU A 36 1.11 -1.08 14.44
N GLY A 37 2.35 -1.45 14.09
CA GLY A 37 2.86 -1.20 12.73
C GLY A 37 2.07 -1.95 11.67
N ILE A 38 1.74 -3.21 11.95
CA ILE A 38 0.92 -4.05 11.05
C ILE A 38 -0.45 -3.41 10.82
N SER A 39 -1.12 -2.93 11.88
CA SER A 39 -2.43 -2.30 11.74
C SER A 39 -2.37 -1.00 10.93
N MET A 40 -1.33 -0.19 11.13
CA MET A 40 -1.14 1.06 10.38
C MET A 40 -0.92 0.79 8.88
N ASP A 41 -0.09 -0.20 8.53
CA ASP A 41 0.10 -0.57 7.12
C ASP A 41 -1.22 -1.07 6.51
N ALA A 42 -1.97 -1.91 7.24
CA ALA A 42 -3.24 -2.46 6.76
C ALA A 42 -4.31 -1.37 6.54
N GLU A 43 -4.41 -0.39 7.46
CA GLU A 43 -5.32 0.74 7.35
C GLU A 43 -5.02 1.58 6.10
N LYS A 44 -3.75 1.92 5.88
CA LYS A 44 -3.33 2.69 4.68
C LYS A 44 -3.63 1.96 3.37
N VAL A 45 -3.42 0.64 3.33
CA VAL A 45 -3.76 -0.17 2.14
C VAL A 45 -5.27 -0.13 1.88
N ALA A 46 -6.09 -0.32 2.92
CA ALA A 46 -7.54 -0.27 2.80
C ALA A 46 -8.04 1.09 2.32
N GLU A 47 -7.54 2.18 2.91
CA GLU A 47 -7.85 3.55 2.49
C GLU A 47 -7.49 3.79 1.03
N HIS A 48 -6.31 3.35 0.60
CA HIS A 48 -5.85 3.53 -0.77
C HIS A 48 -6.72 2.77 -1.78
N ILE A 49 -7.10 1.52 -1.47
CA ILE A 49 -8.01 0.74 -2.30
C ILE A 49 -9.37 1.44 -2.41
N LEU A 50 -9.91 1.95 -1.31
CA LEU A 50 -11.17 2.69 -1.30
C LEU A 50 -11.10 3.95 -2.17
N LEU A 51 -10.02 4.72 -2.07
CA LEU A 51 -9.82 5.92 -2.88
C LEU A 51 -9.72 5.58 -4.36
N GLN A 52 -9.00 4.51 -4.71
CA GLN A 52 -8.85 4.05 -6.10
C GLN A 52 -10.19 3.58 -6.67
N TRP A 53 -10.96 2.79 -5.92
CA TRP A 53 -12.30 2.36 -6.33
C TRP A 53 -13.24 3.56 -6.55
N ASN A 54 -13.20 4.54 -5.65
CA ASN A 54 -14.03 5.74 -5.75
C ASN A 54 -13.62 6.68 -6.89
N SER A 55 -12.34 6.71 -7.28
CA SER A 55 -11.89 7.50 -8.42
C SER A 55 -12.28 6.85 -9.75
N GLU A 56 -12.12 5.53 -9.86
CA GLU A 56 -12.51 4.74 -11.03
C GLU A 56 -14.03 4.77 -11.26
N THR A 57 -14.82 4.60 -10.19
CA THR A 57 -16.28 4.68 -10.27
C THR A 57 -16.79 6.08 -10.62
N LYS A 58 -16.12 7.14 -10.17
CA LYS A 58 -16.44 8.51 -10.60
C LYS A 58 -16.15 8.71 -12.08
N HIS A 59 -15.03 8.18 -12.58
CA HIS A 59 -14.69 8.24 -14.00
C HIS A 59 -15.74 7.55 -14.87
N LEU A 60 -16.12 6.31 -14.52
CA LEU A 60 -17.15 5.55 -15.24
C LEU A 60 -18.51 6.25 -15.27
N ARG A 61 -18.87 6.98 -14.20
CA ARG A 61 -20.13 7.75 -14.15
C ARG A 61 -20.11 9.02 -14.99
N MET A 62 -18.94 9.56 -15.31
CA MET A 62 -18.81 10.75 -16.16
C MET A 62 -18.74 10.41 -17.65
N GLU A 63 -18.42 9.15 -17.99
CA GLU A 63 -18.31 8.65 -19.36
C GLU A 63 -19.60 8.01 -19.90
N LEU A 64 -20.61 7.80 -19.04
CA LEU A 64 -21.95 7.32 -19.38
C LEU A 64 -22.93 8.50 -19.55
#